data_AF-A0A5X6ENC0-F1
#
_entry.id   AF-A0A5X6ENC0-F1
#
_cell.length_a   1.000
_cell.length_b   1.000
_cell.length_c   1.000
_cell.angle_alpha   90.00
_cell.angle_beta   90.00
_cell.angle_gamma   90.00
#
_symmetry.space_group_name_H-M   'P 1'
#
loop_
_entity.id
_entity.type
_entity.pdbx_description
1 polymer ?
#
loop_
_entity_poly.entity_id
_entity_poly.type
_entity_poly.pdbx_seq_one_letter_code
_entity_poly.pdbx_strand_id
1 'polypeptide(L)'
;MAKKATSLSISEESLNIADRLGSAINRSRSAVFDYAVKALYPLASRISYHSNEVKNLEELFLNQSVNIHLQSVRGTPEITREEFFLAGWESHVKSPLDILAFEHYRHNTSDGAMGKIEKKSIEEQLKDMVDANRVKGAIHIKTDRIIDKRSPNVKGYEKTILINDTSWHGYFFDLNQIIILPISDLIIFGIKEVLKRRAICFNAPYICWINIYHTNDMAVMVPIIRVTDVPDHRRKEKIIFIVNPFAERPKTN
;
A
#
# COMPACT_ATOMS: atom_id res chain seq x y z
N MET A 1 17.41 -57.29 -12.71
CA MET A 1 16.14 -56.61 -12.38
C MET A 1 15.06 -57.65 -12.16
N ALA A 2 14.28 -57.52 -11.09
CA ALA A 2 13.15 -58.41 -10.81
C ALA A 2 12.06 -58.24 -11.88
N LYS A 3 11.57 -59.34 -12.47
CA LYS A 3 10.46 -59.32 -13.41
C LYS A 3 9.15 -59.27 -12.62
N LYS A 4 8.28 -58.31 -12.93
CA LYS A 4 6.95 -58.18 -12.34
C LYS A 4 5.91 -58.70 -13.35
N ALA A 5 5.04 -59.61 -12.92
CA ALA A 5 3.98 -60.14 -13.76
C ALA A 5 2.74 -59.22 -13.70
N THR A 6 2.22 -58.85 -14.86
CA THR A 6 1.04 -57.98 -14.99
C THR A 6 0.19 -58.47 -16.16
N SER A 7 -1.14 -58.45 -16.03
CA SER A 7 -2.07 -58.76 -17.12
C SER A 7 -2.40 -57.50 -17.92
N LEU A 8 -2.39 -57.60 -19.24
CA LEU A 8 -2.74 -56.51 -20.16
C LEU A 8 -3.77 -57.02 -21.17
N SER A 9 -4.76 -56.19 -21.49
CA SER A 9 -5.67 -56.45 -22.61
C SER A 9 -5.04 -55.94 -23.90
N ILE A 10 -4.80 -56.83 -24.86
CA ILE A 10 -4.10 -56.55 -26.12
C ILE A 10 -4.96 -57.10 -27.28
N SER A 11 -4.93 -56.44 -28.44
CA SER A 11 -5.68 -56.92 -29.61
C SER A 11 -5.18 -58.29 -30.10
N GLU A 12 -6.11 -59.07 -30.63
CA GLU A 12 -5.82 -60.40 -31.18
C GLU A 12 -4.81 -60.36 -32.33
N GLU A 13 -4.87 -59.30 -33.15
CA GLU A 13 -3.90 -59.02 -34.22
C GLU A 13 -2.47 -58.81 -33.67
N SER A 14 -2.33 -58.03 -32.60
CA SER A 14 -1.01 -57.79 -31.98
C SER A 14 -0.45 -59.05 -31.32
N LEU A 15 -1.31 -59.91 -30.77
CA LEU A 15 -0.92 -61.22 -30.24
C LEU A 15 -0.42 -62.15 -31.36
N ASN A 16 -1.12 -62.19 -32.49
CA ASN A 16 -0.73 -62.98 -33.65
C ASN A 16 0.62 -62.51 -34.24
N ILE A 17 0.84 -61.19 -34.32
CA ILE A 17 2.13 -60.62 -34.73
C ILE A 17 3.24 -61.03 -33.76
N ALA A 18 3.00 -60.92 -32.45
CA ALA A 18 3.97 -61.31 -31.43
C ALA A 18 4.29 -62.82 -31.47
N ASP A 19 3.32 -63.67 -31.80
CA ASP A 19 3.52 -65.12 -31.99
C ASP A 19 4.39 -65.45 -33.20
N ARG A 20 4.08 -64.83 -34.35
CA ARG A 20 4.85 -65.03 -35.58
C ARG A 20 6.29 -64.55 -35.41
N LEU A 21 6.49 -63.41 -34.75
CA LEU A 21 7.82 -62.92 -34.41
C LEU A 21 8.52 -63.84 -33.40
N GLY A 22 7.83 -64.23 -32.33
CA GLY A 22 8.37 -65.10 -31.28
C GLY A 22 8.82 -66.46 -31.82
N SER A 23 8.04 -67.05 -32.71
CA SER A 23 8.41 -68.30 -33.40
C SER A 23 9.60 -68.12 -34.34
N ALA A 24 9.69 -67.01 -35.09
CA ALA A 24 10.81 -66.72 -35.97
C ALA A 24 12.14 -66.46 -35.22
N ILE A 25 12.10 -65.87 -34.02
CA ILE A 25 13.30 -65.55 -33.23
C ILE A 25 13.51 -66.49 -32.03
N ASN A 26 12.73 -67.55 -31.94
CA ASN A 26 12.70 -68.53 -30.84
C ASN A 26 12.61 -67.90 -29.44
N ARG A 27 11.61 -67.05 -29.21
CA ARG A 27 11.35 -66.36 -27.94
C ARG A 27 9.88 -66.40 -27.55
N SER A 28 9.61 -66.35 -26.24
CA SER A 28 8.24 -66.22 -25.72
C SER A 28 7.62 -64.87 -26.09
N ARG A 29 6.29 -64.79 -26.15
CA ARG A 29 5.55 -63.53 -26.37
C ARG A 29 6.03 -62.40 -25.43
N SER A 30 6.21 -62.72 -24.14
CA SER A 30 6.70 -61.75 -23.15
C SER A 30 8.09 -61.21 -23.47
N ALA A 31 8.99 -62.03 -24.02
CA ALA A 31 10.31 -61.60 -24.43
C ALA A 31 10.30 -60.81 -25.75
N VAL A 32 9.33 -61.07 -26.64
CA VAL A 32 9.09 -60.26 -27.84
C VAL A 32 8.60 -58.87 -27.46
N PHE A 33 7.64 -58.76 -26.53
CA PHE A 33 7.16 -57.47 -26.03
C PHE A 33 8.26 -56.69 -25.31
N ASP A 34 9.04 -57.32 -24.42
CA ASP A 34 10.18 -56.69 -23.76
C ASP A 34 11.22 -56.18 -24.77
N TYR A 35 11.49 -56.97 -25.83
CA TYR A 35 12.37 -56.57 -26.93
C TYR A 35 11.82 -55.37 -27.71
N ALA A 36 10.54 -55.38 -28.09
CA ALA A 36 9.91 -54.29 -28.82
C ALA A 36 9.88 -52.99 -28.01
N VAL A 37 9.55 -53.06 -26.72
CA VAL A 37 9.58 -51.91 -25.81
C VAL A 37 10.99 -51.35 -25.68
N LYS A 38 12.02 -52.20 -25.53
CA LYS A 38 13.42 -51.77 -25.48
C LYS A 38 13.90 -51.16 -26.78
N ALA A 39 13.47 -51.69 -27.92
CA ALA A 39 13.82 -51.16 -29.24
C ALA A 39 13.16 -49.78 -29.50
N LEU A 40 11.93 -49.58 -29.03
CA LEU A 40 11.18 -48.34 -29.21
C LEU A 40 11.50 -47.27 -28.15
N TYR A 41 12.04 -47.66 -27.00
CA TYR A 41 12.35 -46.77 -25.88
C TYR A 41 13.16 -45.53 -26.28
N PRO A 42 14.26 -45.61 -27.05
CA PRO A 42 15.04 -44.44 -27.44
C PRO A 42 14.27 -43.44 -28.31
N LEU A 43 13.33 -43.93 -29.13
CA LEU A 43 12.48 -43.09 -29.97
C LEU A 43 11.42 -42.40 -29.11
N ALA A 44 10.75 -43.16 -28.23
CA ALA A 44 9.73 -42.63 -27.33
C ALA A 44 10.31 -41.59 -26.36
N SER A 45 11.53 -41.81 -25.83
CA SER A 45 12.21 -40.84 -24.97
C SER A 45 12.55 -39.55 -25.71
N ARG A 46 12.95 -39.64 -26.99
CA ARG A 46 13.20 -38.46 -27.84
C ARG A 46 11.92 -37.66 -28.12
N ILE A 47 10.82 -38.36 -28.43
CA ILE A 47 9.51 -37.71 -28.64
C ILE A 47 9.07 -36.98 -27.37
N SER A 48 9.17 -37.63 -26.21
CA SER A 48 8.84 -37.02 -24.93
C SER A 48 9.76 -35.84 -24.59
N TYR A 49 11.06 -35.94 -24.88
CA TYR A 49 12.02 -34.86 -24.67
C TYR A 49 11.65 -33.61 -25.49
N HIS A 50 11.45 -33.78 -26.80
CA HIS A 50 11.09 -32.66 -27.66
C HIS A 50 9.69 -32.08 -27.35
N SER A 51 8.73 -32.92 -26.95
CA SER A 51 7.42 -32.44 -26.49
C SER A 51 7.54 -31.56 -25.24
N ASN A 52 8.41 -31.92 -24.30
CA ASN A 52 8.66 -31.10 -23.11
C ASN A 52 9.42 -29.81 -23.46
N GLU A 53 10.38 -29.84 -24.40
CA GLU A 53 11.05 -28.63 -24.86
C GLU A 53 10.08 -27.64 -25.50
N VAL A 54 9.17 -28.10 -26.36
CA VAL A 54 8.14 -27.24 -26.96
C VAL A 54 7.25 -26.62 -25.89
N LYS A 55 6.78 -27.42 -24.92
CA LYS A 55 5.96 -26.92 -23.82
C LYS A 55 6.70 -25.90 -22.94
N ASN A 56 7.98 -26.15 -22.64
CA ASN A 56 8.82 -25.23 -21.88
C ASN A 56 9.03 -23.91 -22.64
N LEU A 57 9.23 -23.98 -23.96
CA LEU A 57 9.33 -22.79 -24.81
C LEU A 57 8.01 -22.00 -24.82
N GLU A 58 6.86 -22.67 -24.95
CA GLU A 58 5.54 -22.03 -24.87
C GLU A 58 5.34 -21.31 -23.52
N GLU A 59 5.63 -21.97 -22.40
CA GLU A 59 5.56 -21.36 -21.06
C GLU A 59 6.52 -20.16 -20.94
N LEU A 60 7.71 -20.25 -21.51
CA LEU A 60 8.69 -19.17 -21.51
C LEU A 60 8.21 -17.95 -22.32
N PHE A 61 7.63 -18.17 -23.50
CA PHE A 61 7.05 -17.11 -24.32
C PHE A 61 5.81 -16.47 -23.68
N LEU A 62 4.93 -17.26 -23.07
CA LEU A 62 3.78 -16.76 -22.30
C LEU A 62 4.23 -15.87 -21.14
N ASN A 63 5.20 -16.34 -20.35
CA ASN A 63 5.74 -15.59 -19.22
C ASN A 63 6.45 -14.30 -19.65
N GLN A 64 7.21 -14.33 -20.75
CA GLN A 64 7.80 -13.12 -21.32
C GLN A 64 6.73 -12.14 -21.80
N SER A 65 5.69 -12.62 -22.47
CA SER A 65 4.59 -11.77 -22.96
C SER A 65 3.83 -11.09 -21.81
N VAL A 66 3.55 -11.83 -20.73
CA VAL A 66 2.94 -11.28 -19.51
C VAL A 66 3.85 -10.26 -18.83
N ASN A 67 5.14 -10.54 -18.70
CA ASN A 67 6.09 -9.61 -18.11
C ASN A 67 6.25 -8.34 -18.94
N ILE A 68 6.32 -8.45 -20.27
CA ILE A 68 6.37 -7.30 -21.18
C ILE A 68 5.08 -6.49 -21.08
N HIS A 69 3.91 -7.13 -21.00
CA HIS A 69 2.64 -6.43 -20.79
C HIS A 69 2.58 -5.75 -19.42
N LEU A 70 3.06 -6.39 -18.35
CA LEU A 70 3.10 -5.78 -17.02
C LEU A 70 4.07 -4.60 -16.97
N GLN A 71 5.23 -4.70 -17.62
CA GLN A 71 6.20 -3.60 -17.75
C GLN A 71 5.72 -2.47 -18.66
N SER A 72 4.87 -2.76 -19.66
CA SER A 72 4.27 -1.72 -20.50
C SER A 72 3.14 -0.96 -19.78
N VAL A 73 2.49 -1.60 -18.81
CA VAL A 73 1.40 -0.99 -18.00
C VAL A 73 1.92 -0.36 -16.71
N ARG A 74 2.99 -0.90 -16.13
CA ARG A 74 3.60 -0.40 -14.88
C ARG A 74 5.01 0.10 -15.16
N GLY A 75 5.28 1.35 -14.80
CA GLY A 75 6.63 1.89 -14.85
C GLY A 75 7.60 1.12 -13.93
N THR A 76 8.90 1.32 -14.14
CA THR A 76 9.91 0.92 -13.17
C THR A 76 9.60 1.55 -11.81
N PRO A 77 9.58 0.78 -10.70
CA PRO A 77 9.34 1.36 -9.38
C PRO A 77 10.53 2.25 -9.00
N GLU A 78 10.41 3.53 -9.28
CA GLU A 78 11.27 4.56 -8.72
C GLU A 78 10.66 4.98 -7.39
N ILE A 79 11.42 4.84 -6.29
CA ILE A 79 10.99 5.38 -5.00
C ILE A 79 10.92 6.90 -5.16
N THR A 80 9.70 7.42 -5.15
CA THR A 80 9.47 8.85 -5.19
C THR A 80 9.95 9.51 -3.90
N ARG A 81 10.19 10.82 -3.92
CA ARG A 81 10.57 11.54 -2.69
C ARG A 81 9.46 11.42 -1.64
N GLU A 82 8.22 11.52 -2.08
CA GLU A 82 7.03 11.39 -1.28
C GLU A 82 6.97 10.02 -0.58
N GLU A 83 7.23 8.92 -1.29
CA GLU A 83 7.31 7.58 -0.69
C GLU A 83 8.45 7.45 0.31
N PHE A 84 9.62 8.00 0.01
CA PHE A 84 10.76 8.01 0.94
C PHE A 84 10.41 8.73 2.25
N PHE A 85 9.80 9.92 2.17
CA PHE A 85 9.40 10.67 3.37
C PHE A 85 8.21 10.07 4.09
N LEU A 86 7.29 9.41 3.38
CA LEU A 86 6.19 8.69 4.01
C LEU A 86 6.71 7.47 4.80
N ALA A 87 7.74 6.78 4.31
CA ALA A 87 8.40 5.72 5.07
C ALA A 87 9.04 6.27 6.35
N GLY A 88 9.71 7.43 6.29
CA GLY A 88 10.24 8.13 7.47
C GLY A 88 9.15 8.59 8.44
N TRP A 89 8.01 9.06 7.89
CA TRP A 89 6.83 9.42 8.66
C TRP A 89 6.35 8.24 9.50
N GLU A 90 6.05 7.10 8.86
CA GLU A 90 5.47 5.93 9.52
C GLU A 90 6.46 5.21 10.46
N SER A 91 7.77 5.25 10.18
CA SER A 91 8.77 4.52 10.96
C SER A 91 9.41 5.29 12.12
N HIS A 92 9.54 6.62 12.01
CA HIS A 92 10.34 7.43 12.96
C HIS A 92 9.56 8.60 13.57
N VAL A 93 8.79 9.31 12.76
CA VAL A 93 8.11 10.56 13.18
C VAL A 93 6.80 10.25 13.90
N LYS A 94 5.94 9.43 13.30
CA LYS A 94 4.64 9.05 13.83
C LYS A 94 4.80 7.96 14.88
N SER A 95 4.11 8.12 16.01
CA SER A 95 3.97 7.07 17.00
C SER A 95 3.07 5.95 16.46
N PRO A 96 3.40 4.67 16.74
CA PRO A 96 2.55 3.54 16.34
C PRO A 96 1.23 3.48 17.15
N LEU A 97 1.08 4.29 18.20
CA LEU A 97 -0.16 4.36 18.99
C LEU A 97 -1.30 4.94 18.15
N ASP A 98 -2.32 4.12 17.91
CA ASP A 98 -3.53 4.54 17.20
C ASP A 98 -4.60 4.96 18.22
N ILE A 99 -4.91 6.26 18.25
CA ILE A 99 -5.82 6.83 19.24
C ILE A 99 -7.05 7.34 18.51
N LEU A 100 -8.14 6.59 18.63
CA LEU A 100 -9.46 6.92 18.12
C LEU A 100 -10.38 7.23 19.30
N ALA A 101 -11.07 8.36 19.23
CA ALA A 101 -12.01 8.79 20.26
C ALA A 101 -13.37 9.13 19.66
N PHE A 102 -14.42 8.94 20.45
CA PHE A 102 -15.75 9.47 20.17
C PHE A 102 -16.11 10.47 21.26
N GLU A 103 -16.14 11.74 20.89
CA GLU A 103 -16.20 12.84 21.86
C GLU A 103 -17.53 13.60 21.78
N HIS A 104 -17.88 14.22 22.92
CA HIS A 104 -19.09 15.01 23.10
C HIS A 104 -18.71 16.39 23.61
N TYR A 105 -18.84 17.40 22.76
CA TYR A 105 -18.55 18.79 23.13
C TYR A 105 -19.82 19.61 23.16
N ARG A 106 -19.90 20.51 24.15
CA ARG A 106 -20.93 21.54 24.14
C ARG A 106 -20.59 22.57 23.06
N HIS A 107 -21.54 22.84 22.17
CA HIS A 107 -21.37 23.72 21.03
C HIS A 107 -22.35 24.89 21.10
N ASN A 108 -21.83 26.09 20.84
CA ASN A 108 -22.58 27.34 20.95
C ASN A 108 -22.77 28.06 19.60
N THR A 109 -22.29 27.52 18.49
CA THR A 109 -22.49 28.14 17.17
C THR A 109 -23.37 27.27 16.27
N SER A 110 -24.08 27.90 15.33
CA SER A 110 -25.03 27.22 14.44
C SER A 110 -24.41 26.82 13.10
N ASP A 111 -23.16 27.22 12.85
CA ASP A 111 -22.43 27.08 11.59
C ASP A 111 -21.55 25.83 11.53
N GLY A 112 -21.49 25.05 12.61
CA GLY A 112 -20.67 23.84 12.67
C GLY A 112 -19.18 24.08 12.83
N ALA A 113 -18.73 25.33 12.99
CA ALA A 113 -17.35 25.65 13.29
C ALA A 113 -16.92 25.10 14.66
N MET A 114 -15.62 25.00 14.93
CA MET A 114 -15.14 24.60 16.26
C MET A 114 -15.23 25.80 17.23
N GLY A 115 -15.82 25.58 18.41
CA GLY A 115 -15.90 26.63 19.43
C GLY A 115 -14.54 26.88 20.10
N LYS A 116 -14.32 28.10 20.64
CA LYS A 116 -13.09 28.42 21.39
C LYS A 116 -12.89 27.54 22.63
N ILE A 117 -13.99 27.21 23.32
CA ILE A 117 -13.97 26.36 24.52
C ILE A 117 -13.61 24.91 24.14
N GLU A 118 -14.24 24.39 23.08
CA GLU A 118 -13.95 23.08 22.51
C GLU A 118 -12.47 22.96 22.12
N LYS A 119 -11.94 23.96 21.39
CA LYS A 119 -10.52 24.01 21.00
C LYS A 119 -9.60 23.97 22.22
N LYS A 120 -9.87 24.78 23.24
CA LYS A 120 -9.04 24.84 24.46
C LYS A 120 -9.04 23.52 25.22
N SER A 121 -10.20 22.86 25.33
CA SER A 121 -10.33 21.54 25.96
C SER A 121 -9.48 20.50 25.26
N ILE A 122 -9.54 20.46 23.92
CA ILE A 122 -8.71 19.56 23.10
C ILE A 122 -7.23 19.87 23.30
N GLU A 123 -6.83 21.15 23.26
CA GLU A 123 -5.43 21.55 23.48
C GLU A 123 -4.89 21.11 24.85
N GLU A 124 -5.69 21.19 25.91
CA GLU A 124 -5.32 20.73 27.26
C GLU A 124 -5.16 19.20 27.30
N GLN A 125 -6.13 18.45 26.78
CA GLN A 125 -6.03 16.98 26.66
C GLN A 125 -4.78 16.54 25.88
N LEU A 126 -4.48 17.23 24.77
CA LEU A 126 -3.30 16.91 23.95
C LEU A 126 -1.99 17.20 24.69
N LYS A 127 -1.92 18.26 25.50
CA LYS A 127 -0.74 18.54 26.35
C LYS A 127 -0.50 17.39 27.32
N ASP A 128 -1.54 16.95 28.01
CA ASP A 128 -1.46 15.85 28.97
C ASP A 128 -1.01 14.56 28.29
N MET A 129 -1.55 14.26 27.09
CA MET A 129 -1.13 13.10 26.31
C MET A 129 0.32 13.19 25.85
N VAL A 130 0.76 14.35 25.37
CA VAL A 130 2.15 14.58 24.94
C VAL A 130 3.12 14.34 26.10
N ASP A 131 2.79 14.85 27.28
CA ASP A 131 3.61 14.74 28.48
C ASP A 131 3.61 13.30 29.04
N ALA A 132 2.45 12.66 29.10
CA ALA A 132 2.30 11.28 29.58
C ALA A 132 3.06 10.28 28.70
N ASN A 133 3.05 10.47 27.38
CA ASN A 133 3.70 9.59 26.41
C ASN A 133 5.16 10.00 26.11
N ARG A 134 5.65 11.12 26.66
CA ARG A 134 7.01 11.66 26.44
C ARG A 134 7.34 11.85 24.96
N VAL A 135 6.36 12.30 24.18
CA VAL A 135 6.49 12.57 22.74
C VAL A 135 6.74 14.06 22.48
N LYS A 136 7.13 14.46 21.27
CA LYS A 136 7.37 15.87 20.91
C LYS A 136 6.10 16.65 20.60
N GLY A 137 5.01 15.97 20.26
CA GLY A 137 3.77 16.62 19.91
C GLY A 137 2.62 15.68 19.59
N ALA A 138 1.49 16.27 19.23
CA ALA A 138 0.28 15.58 18.82
C ALA A 138 -0.48 16.37 17.73
N ILE A 139 -1.06 15.62 16.79
CA ILE A 139 -1.97 16.13 15.77
C ILE A 139 -3.33 15.52 16.03
N HIS A 140 -4.33 16.36 16.27
CA HIS A 140 -5.70 15.94 16.50
C HIS A 140 -6.55 16.26 15.28
N ILE A 141 -7.26 15.27 14.76
CA ILE A 141 -8.01 15.34 13.50
C ILE A 141 -9.46 14.99 13.75
N LYS A 142 -10.36 15.92 13.46
CA LYS A 142 -11.80 15.65 13.46
C LYS A 142 -12.16 14.89 12.20
N THR A 143 -12.60 13.64 12.35
CA THR A 143 -12.92 12.78 11.22
C THR A 143 -14.40 12.85 10.85
N ASP A 144 -15.26 13.01 11.85
CA ASP A 144 -16.70 13.21 11.70
C ASP A 144 -17.20 14.27 12.68
N ARG A 145 -18.24 15.01 12.31
CA ARG A 145 -18.88 16.03 13.15
C ARG A 145 -20.40 15.99 12.96
N ILE A 146 -21.07 15.46 13.95
CA ILE A 146 -22.53 15.34 14.05
C ILE A 146 -23.05 16.46 14.96
N ILE A 147 -23.73 17.43 14.37
CA ILE A 147 -24.38 18.51 15.10
C ILE A 147 -25.81 18.06 15.44
N ASP A 148 -26.10 17.90 16.73
CA ASP A 148 -27.47 17.64 17.15
C ASP A 148 -28.27 18.95 17.08
N LYS A 149 -29.32 18.98 16.24
CA LYS A 149 -30.18 20.17 16.12
C LYS A 149 -31.08 20.37 17.35
N ARG A 150 -31.20 19.35 18.23
CA ARG A 150 -32.09 19.35 19.39
C ARG A 150 -31.34 19.50 20.71
N SER A 151 -30.01 19.45 20.72
CA SER A 151 -29.19 19.68 21.91
C SER A 151 -28.01 20.59 21.57
N PRO A 152 -27.47 21.37 22.53
CA PRO A 152 -26.31 22.22 22.30
C PRO A 152 -25.01 21.39 22.26
N ASN A 153 -25.04 20.19 21.68
CA ASN A 153 -23.93 19.26 21.69
C ASN A 153 -23.54 18.89 20.27
N VAL A 154 -22.23 18.80 20.06
CA VAL A 154 -21.65 18.20 18.88
C VAL A 154 -20.96 16.92 19.29
N LYS A 155 -21.22 15.87 18.51
CA LYS A 155 -20.62 14.55 18.67
C LYS A 155 -19.78 14.26 17.45
N GLY A 156 -18.77 13.41 17.58
CA GLY A 156 -17.96 13.07 16.42
C GLY A 156 -16.87 12.09 16.72
N TYR A 157 -16.34 11.51 15.66
CA TYR A 157 -15.13 10.71 15.70
C TYR A 157 -13.92 11.60 15.51
N GLU A 158 -12.88 11.28 16.25
CA GLU A 158 -11.64 12.04 16.28
C GLU A 158 -10.46 11.06 16.29
N LYS A 159 -9.39 11.44 15.61
CA LYS A 159 -8.13 10.70 15.58
C LYS A 159 -7.02 11.57 16.11
N THR A 160 -6.25 11.05 17.06
CA THR A 160 -5.04 11.69 17.55
C THR A 160 -3.82 10.92 17.09
N ILE A 161 -2.88 11.61 16.43
CA ILE A 161 -1.59 11.08 15.99
C ILE A 161 -0.51 11.69 16.90
N LEU A 162 0.20 10.85 17.65
CA LEU A 162 1.32 11.29 18.48
C LEU A 162 2.62 11.34 17.66
N ILE A 163 3.51 12.29 18.00
CA ILE A 163 4.71 12.62 17.22
C ILE A 163 5.96 12.35 18.07
N ASN A 164 6.67 11.27 17.77
CA ASN A 164 7.90 10.90 18.48
C ASN A 164 9.06 11.85 18.17
N ASP A 165 9.21 12.21 16.90
CA ASP A 165 10.26 13.11 16.42
C ASP A 165 9.72 14.02 15.31
N THR A 166 10.38 15.13 15.01
CA THR A 166 10.00 16.06 13.93
C THR A 166 11.05 16.10 12.83
N SER A 167 12.12 15.32 12.97
CA SER A 167 13.22 15.23 12.01
C SER A 167 13.65 13.81 11.73
N TRP A 168 14.07 13.54 10.50
CA TRP A 168 14.58 12.24 10.04
C TRP A 168 15.55 12.44 8.88
N HIS A 169 16.73 11.82 8.94
CA HIS A 169 17.80 11.92 7.93
C HIS A 169 18.14 13.35 7.45
N GLY A 170 18.18 14.33 8.37
CA GLY A 170 18.50 15.72 8.02
C GLY A 170 17.34 16.50 7.39
N TYR A 171 16.14 15.91 7.35
CA TYR A 171 14.91 16.55 6.93
C TYR A 171 13.99 16.79 8.13
N PHE A 172 13.18 17.84 8.02
CA PHE A 172 12.26 18.31 9.05
C PHE A 172 10.83 18.28 8.51
N PHE A 173 9.94 17.69 9.29
CA PHE A 173 8.52 17.59 9.03
C PHE A 173 7.88 18.81 9.69
N ASP A 174 7.53 19.82 8.90
CA ASP A 174 7.06 21.11 9.45
C ASP A 174 5.57 21.03 9.80
N LEU A 175 5.28 20.39 10.94
CA LEU A 175 3.92 20.14 11.42
C LEU A 175 3.18 21.43 11.82
N ASN A 176 3.91 22.53 12.05
CA ASN A 176 3.33 23.85 12.29
C ASN A 176 2.77 24.48 10.99
N GLN A 177 3.06 23.88 9.83
CA GLN A 177 2.60 24.30 8.51
C GLN A 177 1.71 23.23 7.86
N ILE A 178 1.01 22.42 8.67
CA ILE A 178 0.00 21.50 8.18
C ILE A 178 -1.11 22.27 7.46
N ILE A 179 -1.48 21.78 6.29
CA ILE A 179 -2.60 22.30 5.50
C ILE A 179 -3.58 21.19 5.17
N ILE A 180 -4.83 21.58 4.91
CA ILE A 180 -5.89 20.67 4.50
C ILE A 180 -6.26 21.01 3.06
N LEU A 181 -6.19 20.03 2.15
CA LEU A 181 -6.44 20.22 0.71
C LEU A 181 -7.45 19.18 0.19
N PRO A 182 -8.37 19.54 -0.71
CA PRO A 182 -9.26 18.56 -1.33
C PRO A 182 -8.47 17.54 -2.15
N ILE A 183 -8.82 16.27 -1.98
CA ILE A 183 -8.22 15.16 -2.72
C ILE A 183 -8.48 15.32 -4.22
N SER A 184 -9.66 15.80 -4.61
CA SER A 184 -9.99 16.08 -6.01
C SER A 184 -9.05 17.12 -6.63
N ASP A 185 -8.81 18.24 -5.95
CA ASP A 185 -7.87 19.27 -6.40
C ASP A 185 -6.45 18.71 -6.54
N LEU A 186 -6.01 17.90 -5.56
CA LEU A 186 -4.68 17.26 -5.59
C LEU A 186 -4.53 16.30 -6.77
N ILE A 187 -5.56 15.51 -7.09
CA ILE A 187 -5.56 14.58 -8.23
C ILE A 187 -5.57 15.32 -9.56
N ILE A 188 -6.38 16.38 -9.68
CA ILE A 188 -6.58 17.09 -10.96
C ILE A 188 -5.39 18.01 -11.28
N PHE A 189 -4.91 18.77 -10.31
CA PHE A 189 -3.95 19.86 -10.55
C PHE A 189 -2.54 19.56 -10.02
N GLY A 190 -2.40 18.60 -9.10
CA GLY A 190 -1.14 18.35 -8.39
C GLY A 190 -0.83 19.44 -7.36
N ILE A 191 -0.03 19.09 -6.34
CA ILE A 191 0.20 19.93 -5.16
C ILE A 191 0.67 21.35 -5.49
N LYS A 192 1.62 21.51 -6.41
CA LYS A 192 2.20 22.82 -6.75
C LYS A 192 1.15 23.82 -7.24
N GLU A 193 0.26 23.36 -8.12
CA GLU A 193 -0.79 24.21 -8.68
C GLU A 193 -1.92 24.45 -7.68
N VAL A 194 -2.26 23.46 -6.85
CA VAL A 194 -3.25 23.63 -5.77
C VAL A 194 -2.79 24.70 -4.77
N LEU A 195 -1.53 24.66 -4.32
CA LEU A 195 -0.96 25.67 -3.41
C LEU A 195 -1.03 27.07 -4.02
N LYS A 196 -0.69 27.20 -5.31
CA LYS A 196 -0.75 28.47 -6.03
C LYS A 196 -2.17 29.02 -6.12
N ARG A 197 -3.14 28.19 -6.49
CA ARG A 197 -4.56 28.58 -6.63
C ARG A 197 -5.18 29.02 -5.30
N ARG A 198 -4.75 28.41 -4.20
CA ARG A 198 -5.18 28.76 -2.85
C ARG A 198 -4.35 29.89 -2.21
N ALA A 199 -3.42 30.49 -2.95
CA ALA A 199 -2.52 31.54 -2.46
C ALA A 199 -1.76 31.15 -1.17
N ILE A 200 -1.40 29.86 -1.04
CA ILE A 200 -0.66 29.34 0.11
C ILE A 200 0.84 29.56 -0.14
N CYS A 201 1.43 30.49 0.61
CA CYS A 201 2.84 30.85 0.51
C CYS A 201 3.65 30.24 1.66
N PHE A 202 4.87 29.79 1.36
CA PHE A 202 5.80 29.25 2.35
C PHE A 202 7.05 30.12 2.45
N ASN A 203 7.47 30.38 3.67
CA ASN A 203 8.67 31.19 3.95
C ASN A 203 9.98 30.41 3.73
N ALA A 204 9.91 29.08 3.58
CA ALA A 204 11.05 28.21 3.37
C ALA A 204 10.85 27.33 2.11
N PRO A 205 11.93 26.98 1.40
CA PRO A 205 11.85 26.09 0.25
C PRO A 205 11.48 24.67 0.72
N TYR A 206 10.26 24.22 0.42
CA TYR A 206 9.84 22.84 0.65
C TYR A 206 10.38 21.91 -0.44
N ILE A 207 10.73 20.69 -0.03
CA ILE A 207 11.21 19.62 -0.92
C ILE A 207 10.02 18.93 -1.59
N CYS A 208 9.05 18.53 -0.77
CA CYS A 208 7.80 17.90 -1.20
C CYS A 208 6.76 18.02 -0.08
N TRP A 209 5.57 17.49 -0.36
CA TRP A 209 4.47 17.38 0.59
C TRP A 209 4.08 15.92 0.74
N ILE A 210 3.87 15.48 1.97
CA ILE A 210 3.35 14.14 2.24
C ILE A 210 1.94 14.22 2.80
N ASN A 211 1.10 13.28 2.38
CA ASN A 211 -0.21 13.07 2.97
C ASN A 211 -0.05 12.22 4.23
N ILE A 212 -0.38 12.77 5.40
CA ILE A 212 -0.25 12.06 6.68
C ILE A 212 -1.57 11.45 7.16
N TYR A 213 -2.70 11.92 6.62
CA TYR A 213 -4.03 11.42 6.94
C TYR A 213 -5.08 11.92 5.95
N HIS A 214 -6.15 11.17 5.75
CA HIS A 214 -7.30 11.60 4.95
C HIS A 214 -8.58 11.50 5.78
N THR A 215 -9.47 12.48 5.58
CA THR A 215 -10.80 12.49 6.18
C THR A 215 -11.78 13.12 5.20
N ASN A 216 -12.89 12.44 4.96
CA ASN A 216 -13.87 12.82 3.94
C ASN A 216 -13.19 12.96 2.55
N ASP A 217 -13.37 14.09 1.90
CA ASP A 217 -12.78 14.48 0.62
C ASP A 217 -11.48 15.28 0.77
N MET A 218 -10.91 15.33 1.97
CA MET A 218 -9.76 16.16 2.32
C MET A 218 -8.53 15.34 2.71
N ALA A 219 -7.36 15.81 2.29
CA ALA A 219 -6.05 15.31 2.69
C ALA A 219 -5.37 16.28 3.65
N VAL A 220 -4.77 15.73 4.71
CA VAL A 220 -3.94 16.45 5.68
C VAL A 220 -2.51 16.35 5.22
N MET A 221 -1.94 17.47 4.79
CA MET A 221 -0.65 17.52 4.12
C MET A 221 0.39 18.20 5.01
N VAL A 222 1.60 17.62 5.07
CA VAL A 222 2.76 18.16 5.79
C VAL A 222 3.86 18.52 4.79
N PRO A 223 4.45 19.73 4.88
CA PRO A 223 5.62 20.07 4.09
C PRO A 223 6.89 19.50 4.70
N ILE A 224 7.79 19.04 3.82
CA ILE A 224 9.12 18.59 4.19
C ILE A 224 10.15 19.65 3.80
N ILE A 225 11.00 20.04 4.73
CA ILE A 225 12.10 21.01 4.53
C ILE A 225 13.42 20.42 5.03
N ARG A 226 14.55 20.96 4.59
CA ARG A 226 15.85 20.57 5.15
C ARG A 226 15.99 21.14 6.56
N VAL A 227 16.53 20.36 7.49
CA VAL A 227 16.75 20.82 8.87
C VAL A 227 17.58 22.11 8.89
N THR A 228 18.58 22.24 8.02
CA THR A 228 19.43 23.44 7.89
C THR A 228 18.66 24.73 7.61
N ASP A 229 17.50 24.61 6.98
CA ASP A 229 16.68 25.74 6.54
C ASP A 229 15.66 26.14 7.63
N VAL A 230 15.62 25.39 8.76
CA VAL A 230 14.71 25.61 9.89
C VAL A 230 15.38 26.41 11.00
N PRO A 231 14.81 27.52 11.48
CA PRO A 231 15.31 28.22 12.67
C PRO A 231 15.26 27.35 13.93
N ASP A 232 16.29 27.44 14.80
CA ASP A 232 16.42 26.57 15.98
C ASP A 232 15.24 26.64 16.95
N HIS A 233 14.58 27.80 17.07
CA HIS A 233 13.41 27.95 17.95
C HIS A 233 12.23 27.08 17.49
N ARG A 234 11.99 26.95 16.18
CA ARG A 234 10.92 26.10 15.62
C ARG A 234 11.20 24.61 15.81
N ARG A 235 12.47 24.21 15.90
CA ARG A 235 12.85 22.80 16.11
C ARG A 235 12.57 22.31 17.54
N LYS A 236 12.44 23.22 18.50
CA LYS A 236 12.28 22.92 19.94
C LYS A 236 10.85 23.13 20.45
N GLU A 237 9.96 23.64 19.60
CA GLU A 237 8.58 23.92 19.98
C GLU A 237 7.80 22.62 20.15
N LYS A 238 7.05 22.49 21.25
CA LYS A 238 6.08 21.39 21.41
C LYS A 238 4.96 21.60 20.40
N ILE A 239 4.64 20.55 19.66
CA ILE A 239 3.71 20.66 18.54
C ILE A 239 2.34 20.19 18.99
N ILE A 240 1.36 21.09 19.00
CA ILE A 240 -0.05 20.75 19.22
C ILE A 240 -0.83 21.36 18.06
N PHE A 241 -1.32 20.49 17.18
CA PHE A 241 -2.03 20.91 15.99
C PHE A 241 -3.43 20.29 15.96
N ILE A 242 -4.44 21.12 15.70
CA ILE A 242 -5.84 20.69 15.60
C ILE A 242 -6.31 20.91 14.17
N VAL A 243 -6.61 19.80 13.49
CA VAL A 243 -7.16 19.74 12.14
C VAL A 243 -8.67 19.66 12.22
N ASN A 244 -9.36 20.71 11.75
CA ASN A 244 -10.81 20.71 11.60
C ASN A 244 -11.19 20.89 10.12
N PRO A 245 -11.47 19.79 9.39
CA PRO A 245 -11.83 19.87 7.97
C PRO A 245 -13.22 20.52 7.74
N PHE A 246 -14.01 20.74 8.79
CA PHE A 246 -15.37 21.29 8.68
C PHE A 246 -15.44 22.82 8.78
N ALA A 247 -14.32 23.49 9.04
CA ALA A 247 -14.29 24.95 9.27
C ALA A 247 -14.52 25.79 7.99
N GLU A 248 -14.38 25.19 6.80
CA GLU A 248 -14.37 25.91 5.51
C GLU A 248 -15.38 25.38 4.48
N ARG A 249 -16.52 24.80 4.89
CA ARG A 249 -17.59 24.60 3.89
C ARG A 249 -18.11 25.97 3.46
N PRO A 250 -18.00 26.37 2.18
CA PRO A 250 -18.68 27.57 1.72
C PRO A 250 -20.15 27.44 2.06
N LYS A 251 -20.78 28.53 2.52
CA LYS A 251 -22.24 28.60 2.58
C LYS A 251 -22.74 28.34 1.16
N THR A 252 -23.32 27.17 0.92
CA THR A 252 -24.13 26.94 -0.26
C THR A 252 -25.34 27.85 -0.11
N ASN A 253 -25.33 28.95 -0.87
CA ASN A 253 -26.51 29.78 -1.09
C ASN A 253 -27.55 28.99 -1.89
#